data_AF-A0A5P0ZSH3-F1
#
_entry.id   AF-A0A5P0ZSH3-F1
#
_cell.length_a   1.000
_cell.length_b   1.000
_cell.length_c   1.000
_cell.angle_alpha   90.00
_cell.angle_beta   90.00
_cell.angle_gamma   90.00
#
_symmetry.space_group_name_H-M   'P 1'
#
loop_
_entity.id
_entity.type
_entity.pdbx_description
1 polymer ?
#
loop_
_entity_poly.entity_id
_entity_poly.type
_entity_poly.pdbx_seq_one_letter_code
_entity_poly.pdbx_strand_id
1 'polypeptide(L)'
;DGQLSITERNFSKHQWEVGQSAKIILTLPPKTLNHLQIEQLNGTLKLNDLTVKDLQLQHSNGTTIARKLTITGHGELDKHNGRTDLYQLTSDGLDVSVKSGQFKLNGIKKAGSGQRYRENGSHPLVIKSGSGQVRIAQ
;
A
#
# COMPACT_ATOMS: atom_id res chain seq x y z
N ASP A 1 22.06 -11.42 5.46
CA ASP A 1 20.75 -10.72 5.49
C ASP A 1 20.83 -9.52 6.43
N GLY A 2 20.54 -8.32 5.92
CA GLY A 2 20.48 -7.11 6.71
C GLY A 2 19.02 -6.77 7.03
N GLN A 3 18.73 -6.42 8.28
CA GLN A 3 17.41 -5.97 8.72
C GLN A 3 17.49 -4.49 9.10
N LEU A 4 16.55 -3.70 8.59
CA LEU A 4 16.31 -2.33 9.05
C LEU A 4 14.92 -2.30 9.69
N SER A 5 14.85 -1.86 10.93
CA SER A 5 13.58 -1.61 11.63
C SER A 5 13.57 -0.18 12.14
N ILE A 6 12.49 0.53 11.86
CA ILE A 6 12.27 1.91 12.28
C ILE A 6 10.90 1.97 12.93
N THR A 7 10.85 2.51 14.14
CA THR A 7 9.62 2.59 14.92
C THR A 7 9.58 3.91 15.67
N GLU A 8 8.50 4.65 15.52
CA GLU A 8 8.20 5.80 16.37
C GLU A 8 7.56 5.32 17.68
N ARG A 9 8.32 5.37 18.77
CA ARG A 9 7.91 4.80 20.08
C ARG A 9 7.09 5.77 20.94
N ASN A 10 7.10 7.06 20.64
CA ASN A 10 6.51 8.09 21.50
C ASN A 10 5.24 8.69 20.90
N PHE A 11 4.46 7.93 20.11
CA PHE A 11 3.25 8.42 19.41
C PHE A 11 2.27 9.20 20.32
N SER A 12 2.15 8.80 21.60
CA SER A 12 1.28 9.43 22.60
C SER A 12 1.79 10.76 23.14
N LYS A 13 3.03 11.14 22.85
CA LYS A 13 3.68 12.38 23.30
C LYS A 13 3.79 13.44 22.21
N HIS A 14 3.42 13.12 20.97
CA HIS A 14 3.43 14.12 19.89
C HIS A 14 2.34 15.14 20.17
N GLN A 15 2.73 16.40 20.31
CA GLN A 15 1.76 17.48 20.29
C GLN A 15 1.16 17.56 18.89
N TRP A 16 -0.16 17.71 18.82
CA TRP A 16 -0.84 17.82 17.55
C TRP A 16 -0.63 19.24 17.00
N GLU A 17 0.19 19.36 15.95
CA GLU A 17 0.47 20.62 15.27
C GLU A 17 -0.22 20.65 13.91
N VAL A 18 -1.11 21.64 13.71
CA VAL A 18 -1.81 21.82 12.43
C VAL A 18 -0.82 22.20 11.34
N GLY A 19 -0.81 21.44 10.24
CA GLY A 19 -0.03 21.76 9.04
C GLY A 19 1.40 21.24 9.05
N GLN A 20 1.87 20.63 10.13
CA GLN A 20 3.17 19.94 10.16
C GLN A 20 2.98 18.42 10.10
N SER A 21 3.92 17.73 9.46
CA SER A 21 3.94 16.26 9.40
C SER A 21 5.37 15.78 9.47
N ALA A 22 5.65 14.88 10.41
CA ALA A 22 6.93 14.19 10.46
C ALA A 22 7.18 13.47 9.13
N LYS A 23 8.38 13.66 8.58
CA LYS A 23 8.79 13.05 7.32
C LYS A 23 9.97 12.14 7.56
N ILE A 24 9.78 10.86 7.32
CA ILE A 24 10.85 9.86 7.28
C ILE A 24 11.08 9.50 5.82
N ILE A 25 12.34 9.55 5.37
CA ILE A 25 12.75 9.12 4.03
C ILE A 25 13.77 8.01 4.20
N LEU A 26 13.49 6.85 3.63
CA LEU A 26 14.39 5.71 3.61
C LEU A 26 14.82 5.48 2.17
N THR A 27 16.13 5.56 1.94
CA THR A 27 16.74 5.22 0.65
C THR A 27 17.39 3.86 0.79
N LEU A 28 16.91 2.91 -0.01
CA LEU A 28 17.41 1.54 -0.03
C LEU A 28 18.28 1.35 -1.27
N PRO A 29 19.30 0.48 -1.21
CA PRO A 29 20.07 0.13 -2.41
C PRO A 29 19.14 -0.52 -3.46
N PRO A 30 19.49 -0.43 -4.76
CA PRO A 30 18.69 -0.99 -5.86
C PRO A 30 18.78 -2.52 -5.86
N LYS A 31 18.08 -3.15 -4.92
CA LYS A 31 18.02 -4.60 -4.73
C LYS A 31 16.57 -5.00 -4.46
N THR A 32 16.26 -6.25 -4.77
CA THR A 32 15.00 -6.84 -4.32
C THR A 32 15.00 -6.95 -2.81
N LEU A 33 13.96 -6.41 -2.17
CA LEU A 33 13.71 -6.64 -0.76
C LEU A 33 13.03 -8.00 -0.60
N ASN A 34 13.60 -8.87 0.22
CA ASN A 34 12.96 -10.15 0.52
C ASN A 34 11.63 -9.94 1.24
N HIS A 35 11.59 -8.99 2.18
CA HIS A 35 10.40 -8.69 2.96
C HIS A 35 10.31 -7.20 3.26
N LEU A 36 9.12 -6.63 3.11
CA LEU A 36 8.78 -5.27 3.51
C LEU A 36 7.49 -5.28 4.33
N GLN A 37 7.61 -4.96 5.60
CA GLN A 37 6.47 -4.75 6.50
C GLN A 37 6.34 -3.27 6.83
N ILE A 38 5.13 -2.73 6.69
CA ILE A 38 4.82 -1.35 7.01
C ILE A 38 3.52 -1.30 7.80
N GLU A 39 3.56 -0.69 8.96
CA GLU A 39 2.40 -0.35 9.77
C GLU A 39 2.35 1.16 9.97
N GLN A 40 1.36 1.80 9.36
CA GLN A 40 1.19 3.24 9.44
C GLN A 40 -0.23 3.59 9.89
N LEU A 41 -0.34 4.35 10.98
CA LEU A 41 -1.64 4.77 11.50
C LEU A 41 -2.24 5.91 10.68
N ASN A 42 -1.48 6.98 10.44
CA ASN A 42 -1.96 8.18 9.77
C ASN A 42 -0.95 8.72 8.75
N GLY A 43 -1.45 9.49 7.77
CA GLY A 43 -0.62 10.34 6.92
C GLY A 43 -0.48 9.84 5.48
N THR A 44 0.65 10.18 4.85
CA THR A 44 0.96 9.76 3.47
C THR A 44 2.11 8.77 3.47
N LEU A 45 1.89 7.62 2.84
CA LEU A 45 2.92 6.62 2.58
C LEU A 45 3.28 6.66 1.09
N LYS A 46 4.57 6.76 0.78
CA LYS A 46 5.09 6.73 -0.60
C LYS A 46 6.07 5.59 -0.79
N LEU A 47 5.81 4.73 -1.77
CA LEU A 47 6.70 3.64 -2.18
C LEU A 47 7.10 3.90 -3.64
N ASN A 48 8.38 4.16 -3.92
CA ASN A 48 8.84 4.49 -5.27
C ASN A 48 9.97 3.56 -5.68
N ASP A 49 9.86 3.01 -6.89
CA ASP A 49 10.91 2.22 -7.55
C ASP A 49 11.40 1.04 -6.67
N LEU A 50 10.45 0.26 -6.14
CA LEU A 50 10.73 -0.88 -5.25
C LEU A 50 10.39 -2.20 -5.93
N THR A 51 11.27 -3.18 -5.77
CA THR A 51 10.98 -4.59 -6.03
C THR A 51 10.99 -5.33 -4.71
N VAL A 52 9.89 -5.98 -4.37
CA VAL A 52 9.69 -6.68 -3.10
C VAL A 52 9.21 -8.09 -3.40
N LYS A 53 9.78 -9.09 -2.73
CA LYS A 53 9.25 -10.45 -2.79
C LYS A 53 7.97 -10.54 -1.96
N ASP A 54 8.07 -10.28 -0.66
CA ASP A 54 6.92 -10.34 0.25
C ASP A 54 6.57 -8.97 0.85
N LEU A 55 5.36 -8.47 0.57
CA LEU A 55 4.84 -7.20 1.06
C LEU A 55 3.73 -7.41 2.08
N GLN A 56 3.85 -6.77 3.24
CA GLN A 56 2.77 -6.62 4.22
C GLN A 56 2.61 -5.13 4.56
N LEU A 57 1.50 -4.54 4.15
CA LEU A 57 1.23 -3.12 4.36
C LEU A 57 -0.10 -2.95 5.05
N GLN A 58 -0.08 -2.43 6.28
CA GLN A 58 -1.26 -1.98 7.02
C GLN A 58 -1.22 -0.46 7.14
N HIS A 59 -2.22 0.21 6.57
CA HIS A 59 -2.32 1.67 6.65
C HIS A 59 -3.72 2.09 7.07
N SER A 60 -3.87 2.58 8.30
CA SER A 60 -5.18 2.90 8.86
C SER A 60 -5.83 4.10 8.18
N ASN A 61 -5.32 5.32 8.31
CA ASN A 61 -5.95 6.52 7.74
C ASN A 61 -4.98 7.31 6.86
N GLY A 62 -5.43 7.75 5.69
CA GLY A 62 -4.65 8.63 4.83
C GLY A 62 -4.43 8.09 3.42
N THR A 63 -3.29 8.41 2.82
CA THR A 63 -3.03 8.13 1.39
C THR A 63 -1.82 7.23 1.21
N THR A 64 -2.00 6.11 0.53
CA THR A 64 -0.90 5.27 0.04
C THR A 64 -0.69 5.54 -1.44
N ILE A 65 0.54 5.91 -1.81
CA ILE A 65 0.95 6.11 -3.20
C ILE A 65 2.12 5.18 -3.47
N ALA A 66 1.97 4.28 -4.44
CA ALA A 66 3.09 3.52 -4.97
C ALA A 66 3.33 3.89 -6.43
N ARG A 67 4.60 4.02 -6.82
CA ARG A 67 5.03 4.24 -8.20
C ARG A 67 6.09 3.21 -8.55
N LYS A 68 5.88 2.44 -9.62
CA LYS A 68 6.80 1.39 -10.07
C LYS A 68 7.12 0.40 -8.95
N LEU A 69 6.06 -0.12 -8.32
CA LEU A 69 6.16 -1.17 -7.32
C LEU A 69 6.03 -2.52 -8.03
N THR A 70 7.03 -3.39 -7.84
CA THR A 70 7.00 -4.77 -8.32
C THR A 70 6.90 -5.71 -7.13
N ILE A 71 5.91 -6.61 -7.15
CA ILE A 71 5.73 -7.66 -6.15
C ILE A 71 5.93 -9.00 -6.84
N THR A 72 6.93 -9.76 -6.38
CA THR A 72 7.34 -11.02 -7.03
C THR A 72 6.89 -12.28 -6.28
N GLY A 73 6.44 -12.14 -5.04
CA GLY A 73 5.90 -13.20 -4.19
C GLY A 73 4.55 -12.79 -3.58
N HIS A 74 4.39 -12.97 -2.27
CA HIS A 74 3.13 -12.65 -1.61
C HIS A 74 2.99 -11.14 -1.37
N GLY A 75 1.79 -10.60 -1.58
CA GLY A 75 1.50 -9.20 -1.27
C GLY A 75 0.16 -9.03 -0.57
N GLU A 76 0.16 -8.30 0.55
CA GLU A 76 -1.05 -7.84 1.22
C GLU A 76 -0.98 -6.34 1.53
N LEU A 77 -2.04 -5.63 1.14
CA LEU A 77 -2.27 -4.23 1.45
C LEU A 77 -3.64 -4.08 2.11
N ASP A 78 -3.65 -3.84 3.41
CA ASP A 78 -4.84 -3.48 4.18
C ASP A 78 -4.90 -1.96 4.41
N LYS A 79 -5.90 -1.32 3.81
CA LYS A 79 -6.18 0.11 3.98
C LYS A 79 -7.53 0.28 4.66
N HIS A 80 -7.53 0.75 5.91
CA HIS A 80 -8.79 0.95 6.64
C HIS A 80 -9.61 2.10 6.05
N ASN A 81 -9.04 3.31 5.94
CA ASN A 81 -9.70 4.50 5.40
C ASN A 81 -8.76 5.34 4.53
N GLY A 82 -9.23 5.79 3.37
CA GLY A 82 -8.58 6.81 2.56
C GLY A 82 -8.34 6.38 1.11
N ARG A 83 -7.18 6.75 0.56
CA ARG A 83 -6.90 6.56 -0.86
C ARG A 83 -5.67 5.69 -1.06
N THR A 84 -5.77 4.74 -1.99
CA THR A 84 -4.66 3.93 -2.47
C THR A 84 -4.52 4.13 -3.97
N ASP A 85 -3.38 4.68 -4.39
CA ASP A 85 -3.02 4.81 -5.79
C ASP A 85 -1.73 4.03 -6.07
N LEU A 86 -1.80 3.03 -6.94
CA LEU A 86 -0.65 2.24 -7.39
C LEU A 86 -0.45 2.50 -8.89
N TYR A 87 0.64 3.17 -9.25
CA TYR A 87 0.97 3.51 -10.63
C TYR A 87 2.13 2.66 -11.12
N GLN A 88 2.00 2.08 -12.32
CA GLN A 88 2.97 1.14 -12.90
C GLN A 88 3.22 -0.03 -11.94
N LEU A 89 2.13 -0.59 -11.40
CA LEU A 89 2.19 -1.76 -10.53
C LEU A 89 2.50 -3.01 -11.37
N THR A 90 3.46 -3.79 -10.94
CA THR A 90 3.67 -5.16 -11.46
C THR A 90 3.42 -6.16 -10.33
N SER A 91 2.45 -7.04 -10.52
CA SER A 91 2.14 -8.14 -9.60
C SER A 91 1.61 -9.34 -10.38
N ASP A 92 1.70 -10.54 -9.79
CA ASP A 92 1.14 -11.76 -10.37
C ASP A 92 -0.37 -11.86 -10.09
N GLY A 93 -1.14 -11.02 -10.76
CA GLY A 93 -2.59 -10.89 -10.56
C GLY A 93 -2.98 -9.97 -9.40
N LEU A 94 -4.28 -9.86 -9.19
CA LEU A 94 -4.89 -8.92 -8.24
C LEU A 94 -6.09 -9.55 -7.55
N ASP A 95 -6.26 -9.21 -6.28
CA ASP A 95 -7.42 -9.58 -5.50
C ASP A 95 -7.84 -8.42 -4.61
N VAL A 96 -8.83 -7.65 -5.08
CA VAL A 96 -9.20 -6.37 -4.49
C VAL A 96 -10.61 -6.44 -3.92
N SER A 97 -10.73 -6.25 -2.62
CA SER A 97 -12.01 -6.12 -1.92
C SER A 97 -12.22 -4.69 -1.41
N VAL A 98 -13.42 -4.15 -1.62
CA VAL A 98 -13.77 -2.78 -1.22
C VAL A 98 -15.03 -2.84 -0.36
N LYS A 99 -14.92 -2.51 0.92
CA LYS A 99 -16.09 -2.45 1.82
C LYS A 99 -16.95 -1.24 1.50
N SER A 100 -16.39 -0.03 1.43
CA SER A 100 -17.09 1.16 0.92
C SER A 100 -16.23 1.99 -0.04
N GLY A 101 -16.81 2.43 -1.16
CA GLY A 101 -16.14 3.25 -2.17
C GLY A 101 -15.99 2.56 -3.52
N GLN A 102 -14.83 2.68 -4.16
CA GLN A 102 -14.62 2.11 -5.50
C GLN A 102 -13.18 1.71 -5.80
N PHE A 103 -13.06 0.68 -6.65
CA PHE A 103 -11.82 0.24 -7.27
C PHE A 103 -11.85 0.49 -8.78
N LYS A 104 -10.77 1.09 -9.29
CA LYS A 104 -10.51 1.27 -10.72
C LYS A 104 -9.18 0.61 -11.12
N LEU A 105 -9.20 -0.14 -12.21
CA LEU A 105 -8.03 -0.70 -12.88
C LEU A 105 -7.89 -0.03 -14.25
N ASN A 106 -6.73 0.55 -14.53
CA ASN A 106 -6.42 1.25 -15.78
C ASN A 106 -7.51 2.28 -16.16
N GLY A 107 -7.98 3.03 -15.16
CA GLY A 107 -9.03 4.04 -15.29
C GLY A 107 -10.47 3.51 -15.31
N ILE A 108 -10.68 2.21 -15.48
CA ILE A 108 -12.01 1.58 -15.59
C ILE A 108 -12.46 1.06 -14.23
N LYS A 109 -13.71 1.34 -13.84
CA LYS A 109 -14.28 0.81 -12.60
C LYS A 109 -14.44 -0.71 -12.69
N LYS A 110 -13.92 -1.43 -11.71
CA LYS A 110 -13.98 -2.90 -11.63
C LYS A 110 -14.74 -3.41 -10.40
N ALA A 111 -14.79 -2.63 -9.31
CA ALA A 111 -15.60 -2.94 -8.14
C ALA A 111 -16.08 -1.66 -7.44
N GLY A 112 -17.24 -1.72 -6.79
CA GLY A 112 -17.79 -0.71 -5.88
C GLY A 112 -17.90 -1.21 -4.44
N SER A 113 -18.68 -0.51 -3.62
CA SER A 113 -18.95 -0.88 -2.22
C SER A 113 -19.48 -2.31 -2.09
N GLY A 114 -18.91 -3.07 -1.17
CA GLY A 114 -19.26 -4.47 -0.90
C GLY A 114 -18.84 -5.46 -1.98
N GLN A 115 -18.13 -5.00 -3.02
CA GLN A 115 -17.74 -5.84 -4.15
C GLN A 115 -16.26 -6.23 -4.09
N ARG A 116 -15.94 -7.28 -4.85
CA ARG A 116 -14.58 -7.81 -5.01
C ARG A 116 -14.27 -7.94 -6.49
N TYR A 117 -13.03 -7.63 -6.86
CA TYR A 117 -12.44 -7.91 -8.16
C TYR A 117 -11.34 -8.93 -7.99
N ARG A 118 -11.22 -9.87 -8.93
CA ARG A 118 -10.12 -10.83 -8.98
C ARG A 118 -9.59 -10.95 -10.40
N GLU A 119 -8.28 -10.98 -10.49
CA GLU A 119 -7.47 -11.22 -11.68
C GLU A 119 -6.54 -12.40 -11.36
N ASN A 120 -6.47 -13.36 -12.28
CA ASN A 120 -5.74 -14.60 -12.04
C ASN A 120 -4.25 -14.35 -11.83
N GLY A 121 -3.66 -15.18 -10.99
CA GLY A 121 -2.22 -15.25 -10.73
C GLY A 121 -1.94 -16.32 -9.67
N SER A 122 -0.70 -16.79 -9.60
CA SER A 122 -0.30 -17.78 -8.59
C SER A 122 -0.16 -17.16 -7.19
N HIS A 123 0.27 -15.89 -7.13
CA HIS A 123 0.41 -15.13 -5.89
C HIS A 123 -0.14 -13.69 -6.08
N PRO A 124 -1.46 -13.52 -6.21
CA PRO A 124 -2.06 -12.21 -6.45
C PRO A 124 -1.80 -11.25 -5.29
N LEU A 125 -1.56 -9.98 -5.62
CA LEU A 125 -1.56 -8.92 -4.62
C LEU A 125 -2.98 -8.79 -4.06
N VAL A 126 -3.12 -9.06 -2.75
CA VAL A 126 -4.36 -8.90 -2.01
C VAL A 126 -4.48 -7.48 -1.50
N ILE A 127 -5.57 -6.80 -1.85
CA ILE A 127 -5.89 -5.45 -1.37
C ILE A 127 -7.23 -5.48 -0.66
N LYS A 128 -7.23 -5.12 0.61
CA LYS A 128 -8.43 -4.94 1.43
C LYS A 128 -8.60 -3.45 1.68
N SER A 129 -9.67 -2.86 1.16
CA SER A 129 -10.00 -1.45 1.38
C SER A 129 -11.26 -1.33 2.21
N GLY A 130 -11.14 -0.79 3.42
CA GLY A 130 -12.27 -0.52 4.31
C GLY A 130 -13.15 0.59 3.77
N SER A 131 -12.59 1.79 3.56
CA SER A 131 -13.27 2.90 2.91
C SER A 131 -12.37 3.70 1.97
N GLY A 132 -12.95 4.14 0.85
CA GLY A 132 -12.39 5.14 -0.04
C GLY A 132 -12.09 4.64 -1.45
N GLN A 133 -10.99 5.07 -2.04
CA GLN A 133 -10.71 4.86 -3.47
C GLN A 133 -9.43 4.06 -3.66
N VAL A 134 -9.54 2.98 -4.42
CA VAL A 134 -8.41 2.21 -4.93
C VAL A 134 -8.26 2.48 -6.42
N ARG A 135 -7.10 2.96 -6.84
CA ARG A 135 -6.74 3.13 -8.26
C ARG A 135 -5.47 2.37 -8.54
N ILE A 136 -5.52 1.51 -9.54
CA ILE A 136 -4.37 0.78 -10.03
C ILE A 136 -4.20 1.11 -11.50
N ALA A 137 -2.98 1.45 -11.88
CA ALA A 137 -2.52 1.47 -13.26
C ALA A 137 -1.35 0.48 -13.36
N GLN A 138 -1.48 -0.51 -14.24
CA GLN A 138 -0.42 -1.44 -14.60
C GLN A 138 0.34 -0.89 -15.82
#